data_AF-A0A7X8QG63-F1
#
_entry.id   AF-A0A7X8QG63-F1
#
_cell.length_a   1.000
_cell.length_b   1.000
_cell.length_c   1.000
_cell.angle_alpha   90.00
_cell.angle_beta   90.00
_cell.angle_gamma   90.00
#
_symmetry.space_group_name_H-M   'P 1'
#
loop_
_entity.id
_entity.type
_entity.pdbx_description
1 polymer ?
#
loop_
_entity_poly.entity_id
_entity_poly.type
_entity_poly.pdbx_seq_one_letter_code
_entity_poly.pdbx_strand_id
1 'polypeptide(L)'
;MTREQAYQELVKHVKNKNLIKHMIAVEAVMQGLADHFGENRELWGLTGLLHDIDYDETKDTPELHSLKGAEMLQDLGLPEPVVQAVKVHNHFHDIPRTTLLDKALYAADPVSGFLVAAALVRPDKKLASVELNYLRKKFGEKAFA
;
A
#
# COMPACT_ATOMS: atom_id res chain seq x y z
N MET A 1 17.14 -0.83 -6.17
CA MET A 1 17.00 -1.46 -4.84
C MET A 1 16.31 -2.81 -5.01
N THR A 2 16.75 -3.86 -4.32
CA THR A 2 16.04 -5.15 -4.29
C THR A 2 14.91 -5.15 -3.26
N ARG A 3 13.93 -6.04 -3.41
CA ARG A 3 12.85 -6.21 -2.42
C ARG A 3 13.37 -6.48 -1.00
N GLU A 4 14.41 -7.30 -0.88
CA GLU A 4 14.98 -7.63 0.43
C GLU A 4 15.61 -6.40 1.10
N GLN A 5 16.34 -5.59 0.35
CA GLN A 5 16.88 -4.31 0.84
C GLN A 5 15.75 -3.35 1.25
N ALA A 6 14.70 -3.24 0.44
CA ALA A 6 13.52 -2.44 0.76
C ALA A 6 12.86 -2.90 2.07
N TYR A 7 12.68 -4.20 2.26
CA TYR A 7 12.12 -4.75 3.49
C TYR A 7 13.02 -4.47 4.71
N GLN A 8 14.34 -4.54 4.53
CA GLN A 8 15.29 -4.18 5.60
C GLN A 8 15.20 -2.70 5.98
N GLU A 9 15.03 -1.79 5.03
CA GLU A 9 14.78 -0.38 5.34
C GLU A 9 13.43 -0.19 6.04
N LEU A 10 12.37 -0.83 5.52
CA LEU A 10 11.04 -0.77 6.12
C LEU A 10 11.06 -1.09 7.62
N VAL A 11 11.66 -2.21 8.03
CA VAL A 11 11.66 -2.64 9.44
C VAL A 11 12.55 -1.76 10.34
N LYS A 12 13.41 -0.91 9.77
CA LYS A 12 14.15 0.09 10.54
C LYS A 12 13.25 1.25 10.95
N HIS A 13 12.33 1.68 10.08
CA HIS A 13 11.45 2.81 10.33
C HIS A 13 10.12 2.41 10.98
N VAL A 14 9.52 1.30 10.53
CA VAL A 14 8.23 0.83 11.02
C VAL A 14 8.42 -0.30 12.04
N LYS A 15 7.87 -0.15 13.24
CA LYS A 15 7.94 -1.13 14.34
C LYS A 15 6.61 -1.87 14.54
N ASN A 16 5.51 -1.27 14.10
CA ASN A 16 4.21 -1.90 14.19
C ASN A 16 4.12 -3.11 13.22
N LYS A 17 4.07 -4.33 13.78
CA LYS A 17 3.97 -5.57 13.00
C LYS A 17 2.70 -5.67 12.16
N ASN A 18 1.60 -5.06 12.57
CA ASN A 18 0.38 -5.06 11.78
C ASN A 18 0.50 -4.11 10.59
N LEU A 19 1.18 -2.98 10.77
CA LEU A 19 1.46 -2.06 9.67
C LEU A 19 2.42 -2.69 8.65
N ILE A 20 3.48 -3.37 9.10
CA ILE A 20 4.35 -4.13 8.19
C ILE A 20 3.55 -5.17 7.39
N LYS A 21 2.62 -5.90 8.02
CA LYS A 21 1.75 -6.85 7.31
C LYS A 21 0.84 -6.16 6.30
N HIS A 22 0.32 -4.97 6.64
CA HIS A 22 -0.46 -4.15 5.72
C HIS A 22 0.38 -3.77 4.49
N MET A 23 1.60 -3.27 4.67
CA MET A 23 2.49 -2.89 3.57
C MET A 23 2.88 -4.09 2.69
N ILE A 24 3.09 -5.27 3.28
CA ILE A 24 3.28 -6.53 2.53
C ILE A 24 2.01 -6.90 1.73
N ALA A 25 0.82 -6.67 2.28
CA ALA A 25 -0.43 -6.92 1.57
C ALA A 25 -0.61 -5.94 0.40
N VAL A 26 -0.29 -4.65 0.59
CA VAL A 26 -0.33 -3.63 -0.47
C VAL A 26 0.70 -3.96 -1.56
N GLU A 27 1.91 -4.41 -1.21
CA GLU A 27 2.88 -4.94 -2.17
C GLU A 27 2.25 -6.04 -3.06
N ALA A 28 1.58 -7.03 -2.45
CA ALA A 28 0.98 -8.13 -3.19
C ALA A 28 -0.15 -7.66 -4.12
N VAL A 29 -0.98 -6.71 -3.67
CA VAL A 29 -2.02 -6.10 -4.51
C VAL A 29 -1.40 -5.34 -5.68
N MET A 30 -0.38 -4.53 -5.43
CA MET A 30 0.32 -3.76 -6.46
C MET A 30 1.01 -4.65 -7.49
N GLN A 31 1.62 -5.77 -7.08
CA GLN A 31 2.18 -6.75 -8.02
C GLN A 31 1.09 -7.34 -8.93
N GLY A 32 -0.07 -7.70 -8.38
CA GLY A 32 -1.19 -8.20 -9.17
C GLY A 32 -1.77 -7.17 -10.13
N LEU A 33 -1.83 -5.89 -9.72
CA LEU A 33 -2.24 -4.80 -10.62
C LEU A 33 -1.22 -4.56 -11.73
N ALA A 34 0.07 -4.65 -11.42
CA ALA A 34 1.12 -4.52 -12.44
C ALA A 34 0.99 -5.62 -13.51
N ASP A 35 0.77 -6.87 -13.09
CA ASP A 35 0.54 -7.98 -14.01
C ASP A 35 -0.72 -7.76 -14.86
N HIS A 36 -1.79 -7.20 -14.27
CA HIS A 36 -3.04 -6.88 -14.97
C HIS A 36 -2.87 -5.79 -16.04
N PHE A 37 -2.09 -4.76 -15.74
CA PHE A 37 -1.87 -3.61 -16.64
C PHE A 37 -0.66 -3.78 -17.57
N GLY A 38 0.12 -4.85 -17.44
CA GLY A 38 1.33 -5.07 -18.24
C GLY A 38 2.50 -4.17 -17.83
N GLU A 39 2.56 -3.81 -16.55
CA GLU A 39 3.51 -2.86 -15.97
C GLU A 39 4.67 -3.56 -15.25
N ASN A 40 5.67 -2.80 -14.80
CA ASN A 40 6.81 -3.35 -14.07
C ASN A 40 6.41 -3.82 -12.66
N ARG A 41 6.27 -5.15 -12.51
CA ARG A 41 5.92 -5.84 -11.27
C ARG A 41 6.83 -5.50 -10.07
N GLU A 42 8.13 -5.40 -10.28
CA GLU A 42 9.07 -5.11 -9.19
C GLU A 42 8.92 -3.67 -8.71
N LEU A 43 8.82 -2.72 -9.64
CA LEU A 43 8.63 -1.30 -9.33
C LEU A 43 7.33 -1.07 -8.56
N TRP A 44 6.22 -1.64 -9.02
CA TRP A 44 4.92 -1.53 -8.36
C TRP A 44 4.90 -2.22 -6.99
N GLY A 45 5.56 -3.38 -6.88
CA GLY A 45 5.72 -4.06 -5.60
C GLY A 45 6.48 -3.21 -4.59
N LEU A 46 7.59 -2.59 -4.98
CA LEU A 46 8.36 -1.67 -4.13
C LEU A 46 7.52 -0.46 -3.70
N THR A 47 6.73 0.11 -4.62
CA THR A 47 5.79 1.20 -4.30
C THR A 47 4.82 0.79 -3.20
N GLY A 48 4.18 -0.37 -3.31
CA GLY A 48 3.26 -0.86 -2.28
C GLY A 48 3.96 -1.20 -0.96
N LEU A 49 5.14 -1.82 -1.03
CA LEU A 49 5.91 -2.24 0.15
C LEU A 49 6.37 -1.07 1.01
N LEU A 50 6.60 0.10 0.42
CA LEU A 50 7.25 1.23 1.08
C LEU A 50 6.37 2.47 1.25
N HIS A 51 5.12 2.45 0.81
CA HIS A 51 4.27 3.66 0.78
C HIS A 51 4.09 4.34 2.15
N ASP A 52 3.99 3.55 3.22
CA ASP A 52 3.80 3.96 4.61
C ASP A 52 5.10 3.96 5.44
N ILE A 53 6.28 4.05 4.80
CA ILE A 53 7.57 3.94 5.51
C ILE A 53 7.75 5.00 6.61
N ASP A 54 7.07 6.15 6.47
CA ASP A 54 7.10 7.27 7.41
C ASP A 54 6.03 7.20 8.51
N TYR A 55 5.08 6.26 8.42
CA TYR A 55 3.85 6.32 9.22
C TYR A 55 4.09 6.32 10.74
N ASP A 56 5.07 5.56 11.24
CA ASP A 56 5.39 5.55 12.67
C ASP A 56 5.88 6.93 13.19
N GLU A 57 6.48 7.76 12.32
CA GLU A 57 6.90 9.14 12.60
C GLU A 57 5.76 10.15 12.42
N THR A 58 4.86 9.91 11.46
CA THR A 58 3.83 10.88 11.04
C THR A 58 2.41 10.55 11.52
N LYS A 59 2.18 9.46 12.26
CA LYS A 59 0.84 9.04 12.72
C LYS A 59 0.08 10.10 13.52
N ASP A 60 0.80 11.00 14.20
CA ASP A 60 0.23 12.07 15.02
C ASP A 60 0.14 13.40 14.24
N THR A 61 0.63 13.43 12.99
CA THR A 61 0.65 14.57 12.06
C THR A 61 0.30 14.11 10.63
N PRO A 62 -0.97 13.74 10.35
CA PRO A 62 -1.38 13.18 9.06
C PRO A 62 -1.09 14.06 7.84
N GLU A 63 -0.95 15.38 8.04
CA GLU A 63 -0.55 16.36 7.03
C GLU A 63 0.95 16.31 6.66
N LEU A 64 1.76 15.51 7.35
CA LEU A 64 3.15 15.23 6.96
C LEU A 64 3.30 13.86 6.29
N HIS A 65 2.38 12.95 6.59
CA HIS A 65 2.39 11.61 6.05
C HIS A 65 2.37 11.64 4.51
N SER A 66 3.13 10.73 3.90
CA SER A 66 3.43 10.58 2.48
C SER A 66 4.40 11.60 1.89
N LEU A 67 4.45 12.85 2.38
CA LEU A 67 5.50 13.81 1.99
C LEU A 67 6.83 13.38 2.59
N LYS A 68 6.81 13.02 3.88
CA LYS A 68 8.00 12.50 4.57
C LYS A 68 8.42 11.16 3.98
N GLY A 69 7.46 10.27 3.73
CA GLY A 69 7.71 9.01 3.03
C GLY A 69 8.38 9.22 1.67
N ALA A 70 7.89 10.14 0.86
CA ALA A 70 8.49 10.47 -0.44
C ALA A 70 9.93 10.98 -0.32
N GLU A 71 10.22 11.88 0.63
CA GLU A 71 11.59 12.34 0.93
C GLU A 71 12.51 11.16 1.28
N MET A 72 12.07 10.28 2.17
CA MET A 72 12.84 9.09 2.56
C MET A 72 13.13 8.17 1.37
N LEU A 73 12.14 7.95 0.50
CA LEU A 73 12.34 7.11 -0.70
C LEU A 73 13.28 7.76 -1.71
N GLN A 74 13.24 9.08 -1.83
CA GLN A 74 14.18 9.82 -2.67
C GLN A 74 15.62 9.67 -2.15
N ASP A 75 15.84 9.82 -0.84
CA ASP A 75 17.15 9.65 -0.20
C ASP A 75 17.69 8.20 -0.33
N LEU A 76 16.78 7.22 -0.32
CA LEU A 76 17.09 5.81 -0.58
C LEU A 76 17.36 5.50 -2.07
N GLY A 77 17.23 6.49 -2.96
CA GLY A 77 17.51 6.36 -4.39
C GLY A 77 16.46 5.58 -5.17
N LEU A 78 15.19 5.62 -4.74
CA LEU A 78 14.09 5.01 -5.50
C LEU A 78 13.77 5.85 -6.75
N PRO A 79 13.27 5.21 -7.83
CA PRO A 79 12.88 5.93 -9.03
C PRO A 79 11.77 6.96 -8.78
N GLU A 80 11.83 8.07 -9.51
CA GLU A 80 10.84 9.17 -9.42
C GLU A 80 9.37 8.71 -9.47
N PRO A 81 8.96 7.75 -10.34
CA PRO A 81 7.58 7.26 -10.33
C PRO A 81 7.13 6.68 -8.98
N VAL A 82 8.04 5.99 -8.26
CA VAL A 82 7.76 5.43 -6.94
C VAL A 82 7.58 6.55 -5.92
N VAL A 83 8.53 7.49 -5.90
CA VAL A 83 8.53 8.65 -4.99
C VAL A 83 7.25 9.48 -5.19
N GLN A 84 6.91 9.77 -6.44
CA GLN A 84 5.70 10.51 -6.79
C GLN A 84 4.43 9.78 -6.37
N ALA A 85 4.30 8.48 -6.66
CA ALA A 85 3.11 7.71 -6.29
C ALA A 85 2.91 7.71 -4.78
N VAL A 86 3.99 7.53 -4.00
CA VAL A 86 3.94 7.65 -2.54
C VAL A 86 3.56 9.07 -2.14
N LYS A 87 4.17 10.12 -2.68
CA LYS A 87 3.83 11.50 -2.33
C LYS A 87 2.34 11.86 -2.45
N VAL A 88 1.63 11.27 -3.41
CA VAL A 88 0.24 11.65 -3.75
C VAL A 88 -0.83 10.66 -3.28
N HIS A 89 -0.44 9.61 -2.54
CA HIS A 89 -1.41 8.63 -2.03
C HIS A 89 -2.21 9.17 -0.84
N ASN A 90 -1.66 10.12 -0.08
CA ASN A 90 -2.40 10.78 0.99
C ASN A 90 -3.30 11.90 0.42
N HIS A 91 -4.59 11.85 0.73
CA HIS A 91 -5.56 12.83 0.26
C HIS A 91 -5.39 14.22 0.88
N PHE A 92 -4.68 14.36 2.02
CA PHE A 92 -4.54 15.64 2.73
C PHE A 92 -3.88 16.74 1.91
N HIS A 93 -3.07 16.37 0.91
CA HIS A 93 -2.26 17.33 0.14
C HIS A 93 -2.99 17.92 -1.06
N ASP A 94 -4.14 17.38 -1.44
CA ASP A 94 -4.88 17.74 -2.67
C ASP A 94 -4.01 17.73 -3.95
N ILE A 95 -2.91 16.95 -3.95
CA ILE A 95 -2.04 16.79 -5.12
C ILE A 95 -2.72 15.80 -6.08
N PRO A 96 -2.87 16.13 -7.38
CA PRO A 96 -3.54 15.25 -8.32
C PRO A 96 -2.73 13.96 -8.57
N ARG A 97 -3.44 12.83 -8.54
CA ARG A 97 -2.95 11.52 -9.01
C ARG A 97 -3.02 11.50 -10.54
N THR A 98 -1.87 11.64 -11.19
CA THR A 98 -1.81 11.83 -12.65
C THR A 98 -1.46 10.55 -13.38
N THR A 99 -0.64 9.69 -12.78
CA THR A 99 -0.18 8.44 -13.40
C THR A 99 -1.11 7.27 -13.08
N LEU A 100 -0.92 6.15 -13.79
CA LEU A 100 -1.59 4.89 -13.46
C LEU A 100 -1.11 4.33 -12.12
N LEU A 101 0.19 4.45 -11.81
CA LEU A 101 0.79 4.00 -10.57
C LEU A 101 0.23 4.78 -9.36
N ASP A 102 0.06 6.10 -9.48
CA ASP A 102 -0.55 6.95 -8.43
C ASP A 102 -1.95 6.45 -8.06
N LYS A 103 -2.76 6.20 -9.10
CA LYS A 103 -4.15 5.75 -8.95
C LYS A 103 -4.22 4.33 -8.41
N ALA A 104 -3.30 3.48 -8.84
CA ALA A 104 -3.22 2.10 -8.38
C ALA A 104 -2.85 2.03 -6.89
N LEU A 105 -1.83 2.77 -6.45
CA LEU A 105 -1.43 2.78 -5.04
C LEU A 105 -2.57 3.29 -4.15
N TYR A 106 -3.19 4.42 -4.54
CA TYR A 106 -4.33 5.00 -3.83
C TYR A 106 -5.51 4.02 -3.67
N ALA A 107 -5.76 3.19 -4.69
CA ALA A 107 -6.80 2.17 -4.62
C ALA A 107 -6.36 0.92 -3.83
N ALA A 108 -5.09 0.52 -3.96
CA ALA A 108 -4.56 -0.71 -3.37
C ALA A 108 -4.48 -0.66 -1.84
N ASP A 109 -4.10 0.50 -1.31
CA ASP A 109 -3.97 0.74 0.14
C ASP A 109 -5.24 0.32 0.92
N PRO A 110 -6.40 0.97 0.74
CA PRO A 110 -7.63 0.60 1.47
C PRO A 110 -8.16 -0.80 1.10
N VAL A 111 -7.93 -1.26 -0.14
CA VAL A 111 -8.32 -2.61 -0.58
C VAL A 111 -7.62 -3.68 0.26
N SER A 112 -6.37 -3.48 0.65
CA SER A 112 -5.66 -4.44 1.51
C SER A 112 -6.40 -4.65 2.85
N GLY A 113 -6.87 -3.57 3.48
CA GLY A 113 -7.66 -3.61 4.72
C GLY A 113 -9.00 -4.30 4.52
N PHE A 114 -9.69 -4.01 3.41
CA PHE A 114 -10.94 -4.67 3.04
C PHE A 114 -10.78 -6.19 2.90
N LEU A 115 -9.73 -6.65 2.20
CA LEU A 115 -9.44 -8.08 2.03
C LEU A 115 -9.15 -8.77 3.36
N VAL A 116 -8.38 -8.12 4.24
CA VAL A 116 -8.09 -8.64 5.58
C VAL A 116 -9.35 -8.70 6.44
N ALA A 117 -10.18 -7.65 6.43
CA ALA A 117 -11.45 -7.63 7.16
C ALA A 117 -12.39 -8.74 6.67
N ALA A 118 -12.51 -8.93 5.35
CA ALA A 118 -13.29 -9.99 4.76
C ALA A 118 -12.81 -11.40 5.14
N ALA A 119 -11.49 -11.58 5.35
CA ALA A 119 -10.94 -12.82 5.87
C ALA A 119 -11.28 -13.01 7.37
N LEU A 120 -11.13 -11.97 8.19
CA LEU A 120 -11.29 -12.05 9.65
C LEU A 120 -12.72 -12.35 10.10
N VAL A 121 -13.74 -11.99 9.31
CA VAL A 121 -15.15 -12.32 9.61
C VAL A 121 -15.50 -13.78 9.31
N ARG A 122 -14.62 -14.53 8.62
CA ARG A 122 -14.84 -15.96 8.35
C ARG A 122 -14.46 -16.81 9.57
N PRO A 123 -15.11 -17.97 9.79
CA PRO A 123 -14.78 -18.85 10.90
C PRO A 123 -13.32 -19.32 10.92
N ASP A 124 -12.73 -19.54 9.75
CA ASP A 124 -11.36 -20.02 9.58
C ASP A 124 -10.30 -18.90 9.54
N LYS A 125 -10.72 -17.64 9.40
CA LYS A 125 -9.87 -16.44 9.36
C LYS A 125 -8.76 -16.48 8.30
N LYS A 126 -8.95 -17.24 7.22
CA LYS A 126 -7.95 -17.46 6.17
C LYS A 126 -8.27 -16.64 4.93
N LEU A 127 -7.28 -15.88 4.45
CA LEU A 127 -7.39 -15.13 3.19
C LEU A 127 -7.60 -16.06 1.98
N ALA A 128 -6.97 -17.24 1.97
CA ALA A 128 -7.13 -18.24 0.91
C ALA A 128 -8.57 -18.76 0.76
N SER A 129 -9.39 -18.62 1.79
CA SER A 129 -10.80 -19.04 1.78
C SER A 129 -11.75 -17.91 1.33
N VAL A 130 -11.22 -16.73 1.02
CA VAL A 130 -12.01 -15.57 0.58
C VAL A 130 -12.19 -15.63 -0.93
N GLU A 131 -13.43 -15.77 -1.37
CA GLU A 131 -13.79 -15.84 -2.79
C GLU A 131 -14.21 -14.46 -3.33
N LEU A 132 -13.95 -14.22 -4.62
CA LEU A 132 -14.28 -12.95 -5.28
C LEU A 132 -15.78 -12.60 -5.21
N ASN A 133 -16.67 -13.59 -5.36
CA ASN A 133 -18.11 -13.36 -5.28
C ASN A 133 -18.54 -12.86 -3.89
N TYR A 134 -17.89 -13.37 -2.83
CA TYR A 134 -18.12 -12.89 -1.47
C TYR A 134 -17.64 -11.45 -1.32
N LEU A 135 -16.44 -11.13 -1.80
CA LEU A 135 -15.90 -9.76 -1.77
C LEU A 135 -16.81 -8.77 -2.49
N ARG A 136 -17.29 -9.10 -3.70
CA ARG A 136 -18.22 -8.24 -4.44
C ARG A 136 -19.49 -7.95 -3.67
N LYS A 137 -20.03 -8.94 -2.96
CA LYS A 137 -21.19 -8.74 -2.08
C LYS A 137 -20.86 -7.80 -0.92
N LYS A 138 -19.71 -8.00 -0.26
CA LYS A 138 -19.28 -7.19 0.89
C LYS A 138 -18.93 -5.76 0.55
N PHE A 139 -18.41 -5.52 -0.65
CA PHE A 139 -18.00 -4.19 -1.10
C PHE A 139 -19.15 -3.15 -1.09
N GLY A 140 -20.40 -3.58 -1.29
CA GLY A 140 -21.57 -2.71 -1.21
C GLY A 140 -22.22 -2.60 0.18
N GLU A 141 -21.72 -3.31 1.18
CA GLU A 141 -22.27 -3.30 2.53
C GLU A 141 -21.65 -2.14 3.35
N LYS A 142 -22.47 -1.32 3.99
CA LYS A 142 -22.01 -0.19 4.83
C LYS A 142 -21.06 -0.58 5.97
N ALA A 143 -21.08 -1.84 6.41
CA ALA A 143 -20.16 -2.33 7.42
C ALA A 143 -18.71 -2.45 6.91
N PHE A 144 -18.51 -2.37 5.59
CA PHE A 144 -17.23 -2.47 4.90
C PHE A 144 -16.90 -1.22 4.06
N ALA A 145 -17.71 -0.15 4.16
CA ALA A 145 -17.61 1.08 3.34
C ALA A 145 -17.54 2.34 4.21
#